data_AF-A0A250XF36-F1
#
_entry.id   AF-A0A250XF36-F1
#
_cell.length_a   1.000
_cell.length_b   1.000
_cell.length_c   1.000
_cell.angle_alpha   90.00
_cell.angle_beta   90.00
_cell.angle_gamma   90.00
#
_symmetry.space_group_name_H-M   'P 1'
#
loop_
_entity.id
_entity.type
_entity.pdbx_description
1 polymer ?
#
loop_
_entity_poly.entity_id
_entity_poly.type
_entity_poly.pdbx_seq_one_letter_code
_entity_poly.pdbx_strand_id
1 'polypeptide(L)'
;MVHYSRRKSVVTSAEQEMLNAIMRLTQLTVQYPDQLPLEAWSSAFTPLPQDVYSITEEHLSFARALEEEPILLIAGFECADLSLAGSRKGLQGSKSSTFYPLLSVLASLQRMRSSYAFPLAYMIENTATQYAYGSSRAMKDSFHELCAKIGSPIVLDAANVGSYAHRLRNYWTNLVSSSALQCILDSFERDPDLNLSDVLYTTNPQICTKARSYPWCTANVPGKLLKVLPTLVARVDSYAFRSRPDGEGQGQVLYEAGNLVPLTLEERERILGYPTGSIDIPAISFNARHHILGSCFDAFVVSHLIVCAFALRFSMVLPDGSYPSSHVSEGGTAFF
;
A
#
# COMPACT_ATOMS: atom_id res chain seq x y z
N MET A 1 -26.11 29.44 -37.09
CA MET A 1 -26.12 28.07 -36.57
C MET A 1 -24.84 27.89 -35.74
N VAL A 2 -24.94 28.09 -34.42
CA VAL A 2 -23.78 28.02 -33.51
C VAL A 2 -23.62 26.55 -33.12
N HIS A 3 -22.58 25.90 -33.64
CA HIS A 3 -22.21 24.55 -33.21
C HIS A 3 -21.59 24.61 -31.80
N TYR A 4 -22.40 24.30 -30.78
CA TYR A 4 -21.88 23.90 -29.47
C TYR A 4 -21.26 22.52 -29.60
N SER A 5 -19.94 22.46 -29.79
CA SER A 5 -19.17 21.24 -29.56
C SER A 5 -19.06 21.04 -28.06
N ARG A 6 -19.90 20.14 -27.50
CA ARG A 6 -19.70 19.59 -26.16
C ARG A 6 -18.36 18.84 -26.15
N ARG A 7 -17.28 19.52 -25.76
CA ARG A 7 -16.09 18.81 -25.26
C ARG A 7 -16.55 18.01 -24.04
N LYS A 8 -16.65 16.69 -24.17
CA LYS A 8 -16.71 15.80 -23.00
C LYS A 8 -15.46 16.11 -22.18
N SER A 9 -15.62 16.69 -21.00
CA SER A 9 -14.53 16.85 -20.05
C SER A 9 -14.01 15.46 -19.72
N VAL A 10 -12.79 15.17 -20.14
CA VAL A 10 -12.11 13.93 -19.73
C VAL A 10 -11.74 14.14 -18.27
N VAL A 11 -12.38 13.38 -17.38
CA VAL A 11 -12.06 13.35 -15.95
C VAL A 11 -10.61 12.91 -15.79
N THR A 12 -9.80 13.71 -15.10
CA THR A 12 -8.39 13.46 -14.83
C THR A 12 -8.20 12.20 -13.97
N SER A 13 -6.97 11.67 -13.93
CA SER A 13 -6.67 10.48 -13.10
C SER A 13 -6.98 10.73 -11.62
N ALA A 14 -6.60 11.91 -11.10
CA ALA A 14 -6.82 12.28 -9.71
C ALA A 14 -8.31 12.38 -9.35
N GLU A 15 -9.12 12.97 -10.25
CA GLU A 15 -10.58 13.03 -10.05
C GLU A 15 -11.23 11.63 -10.05
N GLN A 16 -10.73 10.70 -10.87
CA GLN A 16 -11.20 9.30 -10.86
C GLN A 16 -10.84 8.58 -9.56
N GLU A 17 -9.64 8.82 -9.02
CA GLU A 17 -9.19 8.24 -7.74
C GLU A 17 -9.98 8.82 -6.55
N MET A 18 -10.24 10.13 -6.56
CA MET A 18 -11.10 10.77 -5.55
C MET A 18 -12.53 10.25 -5.60
N LEU A 19 -13.10 10.08 -6.80
CA LEU A 19 -14.43 9.49 -6.96
C LEU A 19 -14.49 8.05 -6.42
N ASN A 20 -13.43 7.28 -6.63
CA ASN A 20 -13.29 5.95 -6.04
C ASN A 20 -13.26 5.98 -4.51
N ALA A 21 -12.50 6.90 -3.92
CA ALA A 21 -12.43 7.07 -2.47
C ALA A 21 -13.80 7.44 -1.87
N ILE A 22 -14.53 8.39 -2.48
CA ILE A 22 -15.88 8.79 -2.03
C ILE A 22 -16.86 7.61 -2.07
N MET A 23 -16.87 6.87 -3.18
CA MET A 23 -17.72 5.68 -3.33
C MET A 23 -17.38 4.62 -2.29
N ARG A 24 -16.09 4.38 -2.03
CA ARG A 24 -15.66 3.40 -1.05
C ARG A 24 -16.05 3.79 0.38
N LEU A 25 -15.88 5.05 0.75
CA LEU A 25 -16.32 5.57 2.05
C LEU A 25 -17.85 5.46 2.21
N THR A 26 -18.60 5.70 1.13
CA THR A 26 -20.05 5.50 1.12
C THR A 26 -20.44 4.04 1.36
N GLN A 27 -19.80 3.09 0.67
CA GLN A 27 -20.01 1.66 0.89
C GLN A 27 -19.67 1.25 2.33
N LEU A 28 -18.54 1.72 2.86
CA LEU A 28 -18.13 1.44 4.23
C LEU A 28 -19.08 2.05 5.26
N THR A 29 -19.64 3.22 5.00
CA THR A 29 -20.66 3.85 5.86
C THR A 29 -21.92 2.99 5.93
N VAL A 30 -22.35 2.42 4.80
CA VAL A 30 -23.50 1.51 4.77
C VAL A 30 -23.22 0.20 5.52
N GLN A 31 -21.99 -0.32 5.38
CA GLN A 31 -21.61 -1.59 5.99
C GLN A 31 -21.31 -1.48 7.48
N TYR A 32 -20.76 -0.35 7.93
CA TYR A 32 -20.29 -0.11 9.29
C TYR A 32 -20.75 1.25 9.82
N PRO A 33 -22.08 1.51 9.92
CA PRO A 33 -22.61 2.83 10.22
C PRO A 33 -22.16 3.38 11.58
N ASP A 34 -21.98 2.51 12.59
CA ASP A 34 -21.55 2.93 13.93
C ASP A 34 -20.04 3.21 14.01
N GLN A 35 -19.23 2.63 13.11
CA GLN A 35 -17.77 2.76 13.12
C GLN A 35 -17.27 3.82 12.14
N LEU A 36 -17.97 4.03 11.04
CA LEU A 36 -17.63 5.01 10.01
C LEU A 36 -18.88 5.77 9.52
N PRO A 37 -19.52 6.56 10.39
CA PRO A 37 -20.67 7.38 10.00
C PRO A 37 -20.26 8.48 9.00
N LEU A 38 -21.23 9.09 8.33
CA LEU A 38 -20.98 10.11 7.31
C LEU A 38 -20.17 11.30 7.87
N GLU A 39 -20.45 11.69 9.11
CA GLU A 39 -19.78 12.79 9.82
C GLU A 39 -18.28 12.53 10.01
N ALA A 40 -17.85 11.26 10.01
CA ALA A 40 -16.44 10.90 10.16
C ALA A 40 -15.60 11.25 8.93
N TRP A 41 -16.22 11.41 7.75
CA TRP A 41 -15.50 11.66 6.50
C TRP A 41 -16.15 12.72 5.60
N SER A 42 -17.21 13.41 6.05
CA SER A 42 -17.91 14.44 5.27
C SER A 42 -17.01 15.59 4.83
N SER A 43 -15.90 15.81 5.53
CA SER A 43 -14.86 16.79 5.17
C SER A 43 -13.57 16.15 4.65
N ALA A 44 -13.51 14.86 4.30
CA ALA A 44 -12.25 14.19 3.95
C ALA A 44 -11.54 14.76 2.71
N PHE A 45 -12.27 15.38 1.78
CA PHE A 45 -11.76 15.82 0.48
C PHE A 45 -11.76 17.35 0.30
N THR A 46 -11.95 18.10 1.38
CA THR A 46 -12.09 19.57 1.33
C THR A 46 -10.88 20.34 1.90
N PRO A 47 -10.34 19.99 3.09
CA PRO A 47 -9.30 20.77 3.75
C PRO A 47 -7.93 20.69 3.10
N LEU A 48 -7.61 19.55 2.48
CA LEU A 48 -6.31 19.30 1.88
C LEU A 48 -6.37 19.39 0.36
N PRO A 49 -5.43 20.10 -0.29
CA PRO A 49 -5.21 20.00 -1.73
C PRO A 49 -4.96 18.56 -2.17
N GLN A 50 -5.42 18.21 -3.37
CA GLN A 50 -5.16 16.89 -3.98
C GLN A 50 -3.67 16.67 -4.30
N ASP A 51 -2.95 17.75 -4.58
CA ASP A 51 -1.52 17.72 -4.85
C ASP A 51 -0.73 17.93 -3.53
N VAL A 52 0.04 16.92 -3.13
CA VAL A 52 0.89 16.95 -1.92
C VAL A 52 1.88 18.12 -1.92
N TYR A 53 2.34 18.56 -3.11
CA TYR A 53 3.25 19.71 -3.23
C TYR A 53 2.58 21.04 -2.83
N SER A 54 1.24 21.07 -2.77
CA SER A 54 0.46 22.26 -2.43
C SER A 54 0.00 22.29 -0.97
N ILE A 55 0.26 21.24 -0.19
CA ILE A 55 -0.15 21.18 1.22
C ILE A 55 0.69 22.16 2.04
N THR A 56 0.02 22.93 2.90
CA THR A 56 0.63 23.93 3.78
C THR A 56 0.18 23.67 5.22
N GLU A 57 0.83 24.29 6.20
CA GLU A 57 0.43 24.18 7.61
C GLU A 57 -0.98 24.75 7.87
N GLU A 58 -1.39 25.75 7.11
CA GLU A 58 -2.76 26.28 7.16
C GLU A 58 -3.78 25.20 6.74
N HIS A 59 -3.51 24.47 5.64
CA HIS A 59 -4.34 23.33 5.24
C HIS A 59 -4.39 22.25 6.31
N LEU A 60 -3.25 21.94 6.95
CA LEU A 60 -3.19 20.95 8.03
C LEU A 60 -4.00 21.40 9.26
N SER A 61 -3.93 22.69 9.61
CA SER A 61 -4.74 23.28 10.68
C SER A 61 -6.24 23.16 10.38
N PHE A 62 -6.67 23.49 9.15
CA PHE A 62 -8.05 23.29 8.71
C PHE A 62 -8.46 21.82 8.68
N ALA A 63 -7.52 20.91 8.45
CA ALA A 63 -7.71 19.46 8.53
C ALA A 63 -7.69 18.94 9.99
N ARG A 64 -7.88 19.82 10.98
CA ARG A 64 -8.00 19.48 12.42
C ARG A 64 -6.70 18.93 13.03
N ALA A 65 -5.54 19.27 12.46
CA ALA A 65 -4.24 18.80 12.98
C ALA A 65 -3.92 19.29 14.41
N LEU A 66 -4.56 20.37 14.86
CA LEU A 66 -4.41 20.99 16.17
C LEU A 66 -5.47 20.52 17.19
N GLU A 67 -6.23 19.48 16.89
CA GLU A 67 -7.20 18.94 17.85
C GLU A 67 -6.58 17.85 18.74
N GLU A 68 -7.19 17.60 19.88
CA GLU A 68 -6.65 16.69 20.90
C GLU A 68 -6.71 15.22 20.47
N GLU A 69 -7.60 14.89 19.53
CA GLU A 69 -7.79 13.55 19.00
C GLU A 69 -6.49 12.97 18.41
N PRO A 70 -6.24 11.66 18.57
CA PRO A 70 -5.10 11.01 17.94
C PRO A 70 -5.15 11.12 16.41
N ILE A 71 -4.00 11.39 15.80
CA ILE A 71 -3.86 11.45 14.34
C ILE A 71 -2.94 10.33 13.87
N LEU A 72 -3.40 9.61 12.84
CA LEU A 72 -2.63 8.61 12.11
C LEU A 72 -2.42 9.06 10.66
N LEU A 73 -1.18 9.31 10.26
CA LEU A 73 -0.78 9.55 8.88
C LEU A 73 -0.50 8.23 8.17
N ILE A 74 -1.27 7.88 7.14
CA ILE A 74 -0.99 6.74 6.28
C ILE A 74 -0.63 7.24 4.88
N ALA A 75 0.52 6.82 4.35
CA ALA A 75 0.97 7.27 3.03
C ALA A 75 1.80 6.21 2.28
N GLY A 76 1.64 6.18 0.96
CA GLY A 76 2.56 5.52 0.03
C GLY A 76 2.99 6.55 -1.02
N PHE A 77 4.29 6.76 -1.19
CA PHE A 77 4.81 7.71 -2.18
C PHE A 77 5.19 7.00 -3.49
N GLU A 78 5.21 7.72 -4.62
CA GLU A 78 5.35 7.10 -5.93
C GLU A 78 6.65 6.28 -6.05
N CYS A 79 6.55 4.98 -6.31
CA CYS A 79 7.71 4.08 -6.33
C CYS A 79 8.37 3.93 -7.71
N ALA A 80 7.95 4.69 -8.73
CA ALA A 80 8.35 4.45 -10.11
C ALA A 80 9.87 4.58 -10.35
N ASP A 81 10.57 5.45 -9.62
CA ASP A 81 12.02 5.60 -9.75
C ASP A 81 12.80 4.70 -8.77
N LEU A 82 12.10 4.04 -7.84
CA LEU A 82 12.61 3.09 -6.85
C LEU A 82 12.30 1.62 -7.17
N SER A 83 11.59 1.35 -8.26
CA SER A 83 11.12 0.01 -8.63
C SER A 83 11.83 -0.53 -9.86
N LEU A 84 11.98 -1.86 -9.92
CA LEU A 84 12.47 -2.55 -11.13
C LEU A 84 11.60 -2.33 -12.35
N ALA A 85 10.30 -2.11 -12.13
CA ALA A 85 9.32 -1.88 -13.18
C ALA A 85 9.36 -0.45 -13.73
N GLY A 86 10.12 0.47 -13.12
CA GLY A 86 10.21 1.85 -13.55
C GLY A 86 11.65 2.32 -13.85
N SER A 87 11.94 3.59 -13.62
CA SER A 87 13.12 4.28 -14.21
C SER A 87 14.45 3.99 -13.47
N ARG A 88 14.38 3.53 -12.22
CA ARG A 88 15.54 3.21 -11.35
C ARG A 88 16.46 4.40 -11.05
N LYS A 89 15.94 5.62 -11.16
CA LYS A 89 16.65 6.88 -10.89
C LYS A 89 16.78 7.23 -9.40
N GLY A 90 16.14 6.48 -8.50
CA GLY A 90 16.15 6.78 -7.06
C GLY A 90 15.19 7.91 -6.67
N LEU A 91 15.30 8.41 -5.44
CA LEU A 91 14.44 9.50 -4.89
C LEU A 91 14.54 10.82 -5.65
N GLN A 92 15.67 11.06 -6.34
CA GLN A 92 15.85 12.26 -7.16
C GLN A 92 15.12 12.17 -8.51
N GLY A 93 14.45 11.04 -8.79
CA GLY A 93 13.58 10.91 -9.95
C GLY A 93 12.30 11.74 -9.81
N SER A 94 11.73 12.13 -10.95
CA SER A 94 10.57 13.04 -11.00
C SER A 94 9.29 12.46 -10.39
N LYS A 95 9.24 11.15 -10.11
CA LYS A 95 8.11 10.48 -9.46
C LYS A 95 8.42 10.21 -8.00
N SER A 96 9.53 9.55 -7.70
CA SER A 96 9.85 9.18 -6.31
C SER A 96 10.28 10.35 -5.43
N SER A 97 10.51 11.53 -6.00
CA SER A 97 10.70 12.79 -5.27
C SER A 97 9.44 13.27 -4.53
N THR A 98 8.26 12.70 -4.77
CA THR A 98 7.05 12.88 -3.93
C THR A 98 7.28 12.52 -2.46
N PHE A 99 8.34 11.77 -2.17
CA PHE A 99 8.84 11.55 -0.80
C PHE A 99 9.13 12.86 -0.05
N TYR A 100 9.72 13.87 -0.69
CA TYR A 100 10.15 15.09 0.03
C TYR A 100 8.96 15.95 0.49
N PRO A 101 7.94 16.22 -0.33
CA PRO A 101 6.69 16.83 0.15
C PRO A 101 6.01 16.03 1.26
N LEU A 102 5.97 14.69 1.15
CA LEU A 102 5.43 13.85 2.22
C LEU A 102 6.22 14.04 3.53
N LEU A 103 7.55 14.10 3.45
CA LEU A 103 8.40 14.36 4.62
C LEU A 103 8.13 15.75 5.21
N SER A 104 7.90 16.77 4.38
CA SER A 104 7.50 18.10 4.85
C SER A 104 6.16 18.08 5.58
N VAL A 105 5.16 17.38 5.06
CA VAL A 105 3.86 17.19 5.73
C VAL A 105 4.03 16.46 7.06
N LEU A 106 4.80 15.37 7.08
CA LEU A 106 5.11 14.61 8.31
C LEU A 106 5.77 15.52 9.36
N ALA A 107 6.80 16.26 8.98
CA ALA A 107 7.52 17.16 9.89
C ALA A 107 6.62 18.29 10.44
N SER A 108 5.80 18.91 9.58
CA SER A 108 4.83 19.92 10.02
C SER A 108 3.81 19.35 11.00
N LEU A 109 3.22 18.19 10.73
CA LEU A 109 2.30 17.53 11.65
C LEU A 109 2.98 17.18 12.98
N GLN A 110 4.20 16.64 12.97
CA GLN A 110 4.95 16.34 14.19
C GLN A 110 5.21 17.61 15.02
N ARG A 111 5.58 18.72 14.38
CA ARG A 111 5.83 19.99 15.06
C ARG A 111 4.57 20.57 15.67
N MET A 112 3.49 20.64 14.88
CA MET A 112 2.18 21.14 15.32
C MET A 112 1.64 20.34 16.51
N ARG A 113 1.95 19.05 16.57
CA ARG A 113 1.47 18.14 17.62
C ARG A 113 2.45 17.92 18.78
N SER A 114 3.60 18.59 18.78
CA SER A 114 4.69 18.33 19.74
C SER A 114 4.30 18.53 21.21
N SER A 115 3.29 19.37 21.48
CA SER A 115 2.79 19.65 22.84
C SER A 115 1.55 18.83 23.24
N TYR A 116 0.99 18.01 22.34
CA TYR A 116 -0.22 17.24 22.62
C TYR A 116 0.11 15.93 23.31
N ALA A 117 -0.81 15.44 24.15
CA ALA A 117 -0.65 14.17 24.86
C ALA A 117 -0.46 12.97 23.90
N PHE A 118 -1.12 13.02 22.74
CA PHE A 118 -0.98 12.02 21.69
C PHE A 118 -0.10 12.54 20.55
N PRO A 119 1.17 12.09 20.45
CA PRO A 119 2.02 12.44 19.33
C PRO A 119 1.45 11.87 18.02
N LEU A 120 1.89 12.43 16.90
CA LEU A 120 1.52 11.92 15.57
C LEU A 120 1.94 10.46 15.43
N ALA A 121 1.00 9.58 15.06
CA ALA A 121 1.31 8.24 14.57
C ALA A 121 1.45 8.26 13.04
N TYR A 122 2.31 7.42 12.47
CA TYR A 122 2.42 7.27 11.02
C TYR A 122 2.66 5.82 10.58
N MET A 123 2.26 5.54 9.34
CA MET A 123 2.61 4.34 8.58
C MET A 123 2.88 4.74 7.12
N ILE A 124 4.13 4.60 6.69
CA ILE A 124 4.59 4.96 5.35
C ILE A 124 5.04 3.70 4.62
N GLU A 125 4.67 3.53 3.36
CA GLU A 125 5.03 2.36 2.54
C GLU A 125 5.81 2.75 1.29
N ASN A 126 6.76 1.89 0.90
CA ASN A 126 7.30 1.86 -0.45
C ASN A 126 7.87 0.49 -0.83
N THR A 127 8.24 0.32 -2.10
CA THR A 127 8.90 -0.87 -2.63
C THR A 127 10.16 -1.23 -1.84
N ALA A 128 10.37 -2.53 -1.63
CA ALA A 128 11.56 -3.08 -0.96
C ALA A 128 12.78 -3.07 -1.88
N THR A 129 13.26 -1.87 -2.21
CA THR A 129 14.35 -1.60 -3.17
C THR A 129 15.66 -2.34 -2.86
N GLN A 130 15.96 -2.58 -1.58
CA GLN A 130 17.14 -3.30 -1.12
C GLN A 130 17.17 -4.79 -1.55
N TYR A 131 16.00 -5.36 -1.87
CA TYR A 131 15.86 -6.72 -2.37
C TYR A 131 15.57 -6.79 -3.88
N ALA A 132 15.60 -5.64 -4.57
CA ALA A 132 15.35 -5.57 -6.00
C ALA A 132 16.53 -6.14 -6.79
N TYR A 133 16.31 -7.25 -7.50
CA TYR A 133 17.31 -7.81 -8.41
C TYR A 133 17.70 -6.80 -9.51
N GLY A 134 18.98 -6.44 -9.59
CA GLY A 134 19.45 -5.41 -10.52
C GLY A 134 19.17 -3.97 -10.06
N SER A 135 19.03 -3.75 -8.75
CA SER A 135 18.99 -2.42 -8.13
C SER A 135 20.17 -1.55 -8.58
N SER A 136 19.89 -0.35 -9.07
CA SER A 136 20.92 0.63 -9.44
C SER A 136 21.64 1.17 -8.19
N ARG A 137 22.79 1.83 -8.39
CA ARG A 137 23.47 2.54 -7.29
C ARG A 137 22.55 3.60 -6.67
N ALA A 138 21.87 4.39 -7.50
CA ALA A 138 20.93 5.42 -7.06
C ALA A 138 19.80 4.86 -6.20
N MET A 139 19.27 3.66 -6.53
CA MET A 139 18.25 2.98 -5.73
C MET A 139 18.76 2.56 -4.35
N LYS A 140 20.01 2.09 -4.25
CA LYS A 140 20.64 1.72 -2.98
C LYS A 140 20.94 2.94 -2.12
N ASP A 141 21.46 4.00 -2.71
CA ASP A 141 21.71 5.26 -2.01
C ASP A 141 20.40 5.88 -1.52
N SER A 142 19.33 5.80 -2.32
CA SER A 142 17.97 6.20 -1.92
C SER A 142 17.44 5.41 -0.73
N PHE A 143 17.71 4.10 -0.66
CA PHE A 143 17.33 3.29 0.50
C PHE A 143 18.03 3.77 1.77
N HIS A 144 19.33 4.05 1.70
CA HIS A 144 20.07 4.59 2.83
C HIS A 144 19.54 5.98 3.23
N GLU A 145 19.21 6.84 2.26
CA GLU A 145 18.62 8.14 2.53
C GLU A 145 17.25 8.03 3.23
N LEU A 146 16.38 7.12 2.78
CA LEU A 146 15.11 6.83 3.45
C LEU A 146 15.35 6.40 4.90
N CYS A 147 16.23 5.42 5.11
CA CYS A 147 16.54 4.92 6.44
C CYS A 147 17.11 6.02 7.35
N ALA A 148 17.93 6.93 6.81
CA ALA A 148 18.49 8.04 7.57
C ALA A 148 17.44 9.09 7.96
N LYS A 149 16.34 9.23 7.20
CA LYS A 149 15.31 10.26 7.43
C LYS A 149 14.12 9.77 8.24
N ILE A 150 13.69 8.52 8.04
CA ILE A 150 12.46 7.96 8.63
C ILE A 150 12.68 6.63 9.36
N GLY A 151 13.94 6.23 9.57
CA GLY A 151 14.33 5.06 10.36
C GLY A 151 14.34 3.75 9.58
N SER A 152 14.60 2.65 10.29
CA SER A 152 14.62 1.31 9.70
C SER A 152 13.21 0.81 9.38
N PRO A 153 12.97 0.27 8.16
CA PRO A 153 11.68 -0.27 7.80
C PRO A 153 11.48 -1.68 8.37
N ILE A 154 10.22 -2.03 8.55
CA ILE A 154 9.74 -3.41 8.48
C ILE A 154 9.66 -3.84 7.03
N VAL A 155 10.07 -5.07 6.73
CA VAL A 155 9.98 -5.69 5.41
C VAL A 155 8.96 -6.81 5.50
N LEU A 156 7.94 -6.77 4.65
CA LEU A 156 6.89 -7.76 4.64
C LEU A 156 6.43 -8.06 3.21
N ASP A 157 6.37 -9.35 2.89
CA ASP A 157 5.65 -9.85 1.72
C ASP A 157 4.21 -10.15 2.10
N ALA A 158 3.26 -9.50 1.43
CA ALA A 158 1.82 -9.67 1.69
C ALA A 158 1.36 -11.13 1.67
N ALA A 159 2.02 -11.96 0.88
CA ALA A 159 1.72 -13.39 0.79
C ALA A 159 1.94 -14.15 2.11
N ASN A 160 2.80 -13.67 3.01
CA ASN A 160 2.98 -14.28 4.34
C ASN A 160 1.77 -14.06 5.26
N VAL A 161 0.99 -13.01 5.00
CA VAL A 161 -0.13 -12.58 5.86
C VAL A 161 -1.49 -12.70 5.17
N GLY A 162 -1.61 -13.60 4.19
CA GLY A 162 -2.88 -13.99 3.60
C GLY A 162 -3.13 -13.54 2.15
N SER A 163 -2.39 -12.55 1.64
CA SER A 163 -2.56 -12.09 0.26
C SER A 163 -2.28 -13.19 -0.77
N TYR A 164 -3.03 -13.22 -1.87
CA TYR A 164 -2.82 -14.22 -2.93
C TYR A 164 -1.81 -13.77 -3.99
N ALA A 165 -1.12 -12.64 -3.76
CA ALA A 165 -0.03 -12.17 -4.59
C ALA A 165 1.17 -11.74 -3.74
N HIS A 166 2.36 -11.93 -4.28
CA HIS A 166 3.58 -11.38 -3.70
C HIS A 166 3.54 -9.86 -3.75
N ARG A 167 3.72 -9.19 -2.62
CA ARG A 167 3.86 -7.73 -2.55
C ARG A 167 4.84 -7.39 -1.43
N LEU A 168 6.12 -7.71 -1.68
CA LEU A 168 7.22 -7.35 -0.79
C LEU A 168 7.41 -5.83 -0.76
N ARG A 169 7.24 -5.23 0.41
CA ARG A 169 7.35 -3.78 0.66
C ARG A 169 8.08 -3.48 1.96
N ASN A 170 8.59 -2.26 2.02
CA ASN A 170 9.09 -1.61 3.22
C ASN A 170 7.98 -0.79 3.85
N TYR A 171 7.83 -0.90 5.16
CA TYR A 171 6.89 -0.15 5.97
C TYR A 171 7.66 0.58 7.08
N TRP A 172 7.50 1.89 7.16
CA TRP A 172 8.04 2.73 8.23
C TRP A 172 6.91 3.18 9.13
N THR A 173 7.05 2.97 10.43
CA THR A 173 6.02 3.36 11.40
C THR A 173 6.66 3.69 12.74
N ASN A 174 6.01 4.57 13.50
CA ASN A 174 6.30 4.81 14.91
C ASN A 174 5.23 4.21 15.85
N LEU A 175 4.32 3.38 15.33
CA LEU A 175 3.30 2.72 16.14
C LEU A 175 3.94 1.82 17.20
N VAL A 176 5.04 1.14 16.87
CA VAL A 176 5.86 0.29 17.74
C VAL A 176 7.31 0.28 17.23
N SER A 177 8.27 -0.30 17.97
CA SER A 177 9.62 -0.49 17.45
C SER A 177 9.60 -1.36 16.19
N SER A 178 10.28 -0.92 15.13
CA SER A 178 10.39 -1.67 13.89
C SER A 178 11.02 -3.05 14.10
N SER A 179 11.98 -3.17 15.01
CA SER A 179 12.66 -4.45 15.28
C SER A 179 11.72 -5.45 15.98
N ALA A 180 10.94 -4.99 16.96
CA ALA A 180 9.94 -5.80 17.64
C ALA A 180 8.83 -6.25 16.68
N LEU A 181 8.34 -5.33 15.84
CA LEU A 181 7.32 -5.65 14.85
C LEU A 181 7.83 -6.61 13.76
N GLN A 182 9.07 -6.40 13.26
CA GLN A 182 9.69 -7.33 12.33
C GLN A 182 9.82 -8.73 12.92
N CYS A 183 10.26 -8.85 14.19
CA CYS A 183 10.41 -10.14 14.85
C CYS A 183 9.09 -10.93 14.92
N ILE A 184 7.98 -10.25 15.21
CA ILE A 184 6.65 -10.87 15.17
C ILE A 184 6.28 -11.26 13.75
N LEU A 185 6.46 -10.36 12.78
CA LEU A 185 6.08 -10.63 11.39
C LEU A 185 6.90 -11.76 10.75
N ASP A 186 8.17 -11.90 11.12
CA ASP A 186 9.04 -13.01 10.70
C ASP A 186 8.59 -14.36 11.26
N SER A 187 7.77 -14.37 12.32
CA SER A 187 7.18 -15.60 12.88
C SER A 187 5.90 -16.03 12.17
N PHE A 188 5.32 -15.19 11.31
CA PHE A 188 4.14 -15.56 10.53
C PHE A 188 4.54 -16.54 9.42
N GLU A 189 3.85 -17.67 9.41
CA GLU A 189 3.82 -18.57 8.28
C GLU A 189 2.50 -18.39 7.53
N ARG A 190 2.58 -18.39 6.19
CA ARG A 190 1.36 -18.37 5.37
C ARG A 190 0.53 -19.59 5.71
N ASP A 191 -0.75 -19.38 5.99
CA ASP A 191 -1.72 -20.45 6.14
C ASP A 191 -1.67 -21.42 4.93
N PRO A 192 -1.35 -22.71 5.15
CA PRO A 192 -1.18 -23.68 4.08
C PRO A 192 -2.48 -23.99 3.31
N ASP A 193 -3.64 -23.71 3.91
CA ASP A 193 -4.97 -23.99 3.37
C ASP A 193 -5.47 -22.91 2.40
N LEU A 194 -4.79 -21.77 2.31
CA LEU A 194 -5.11 -20.74 1.32
C LEU A 194 -4.72 -21.19 -0.08
N ASN A 195 -5.72 -21.39 -0.96
CA ASN A 195 -5.52 -21.77 -2.35
C ASN A 195 -5.90 -20.64 -3.29
N LEU A 196 -5.08 -20.39 -4.32
CA LEU A 196 -5.37 -19.33 -5.28
C LEU A 196 -6.73 -19.53 -5.98
N SER A 197 -7.18 -20.77 -6.14
CA SER A 197 -8.52 -21.10 -6.66
C SER A 197 -9.66 -20.45 -5.87
N ASP A 198 -9.49 -20.17 -4.58
CA ASP A 198 -10.53 -19.63 -3.71
C ASP A 198 -10.88 -18.18 -4.07
N VAL A 199 -9.96 -17.49 -4.76
CA VAL A 199 -10.11 -16.10 -5.22
C VAL A 199 -10.15 -15.96 -6.73
N LEU A 200 -10.14 -17.07 -7.48
CA LEU A 200 -10.44 -17.10 -8.91
C LEU A 200 -11.91 -17.51 -9.10
N TYR A 201 -12.55 -17.05 -10.18
CA TYR A 201 -13.97 -17.40 -10.41
C TYR A 201 -14.15 -18.25 -11.67
N THR A 202 -13.80 -17.69 -12.83
CA THR A 202 -13.91 -18.40 -14.13
C THR A 202 -12.59 -18.98 -14.61
N THR A 203 -11.56 -18.94 -13.75
CA THR A 203 -10.19 -19.30 -14.11
C THR A 203 -9.56 -20.15 -13.03
N ASN A 204 -8.50 -20.85 -13.40
CA ASN A 204 -7.73 -21.73 -12.52
C ASN A 204 -6.27 -21.25 -12.41
N PRO A 205 -5.59 -21.57 -11.30
CA PRO A 205 -4.16 -21.33 -11.19
C PRO A 205 -3.38 -22.05 -12.31
N GLN A 206 -2.37 -21.40 -12.89
CA GLN A 206 -1.42 -22.08 -13.77
C GLN A 206 -0.33 -22.80 -12.96
N ILE A 207 0.52 -23.59 -13.63
CA ILE A 207 1.66 -24.26 -13.00
C ILE A 207 2.76 -23.24 -12.68
N CYS A 208 3.23 -23.29 -11.44
CA CYS A 208 4.38 -22.55 -10.96
C CYS A 208 5.65 -23.03 -11.68
N THR A 209 6.41 -22.10 -12.26
CA THR A 209 7.71 -22.40 -12.89
C THR A 209 8.89 -22.03 -12.00
N LYS A 210 8.69 -21.14 -11.02
CA LYS A 210 9.78 -20.59 -10.19
C LYS A 210 9.31 -20.37 -8.74
N ALA A 211 10.08 -20.88 -7.80
CA ALA A 211 9.97 -20.51 -6.40
C ALA A 211 10.67 -19.17 -6.15
N ARG A 212 10.26 -18.50 -5.07
CA ARG A 212 11.02 -17.40 -4.46
C ARG A 212 11.56 -17.86 -3.12
N SER A 213 12.63 -17.22 -2.68
CA SER A 213 13.22 -17.40 -1.36
C SER A 213 13.12 -16.11 -0.56
N TYR A 214 13.48 -16.18 0.71
CA TYR A 214 13.57 -15.02 1.60
C TYR A 214 14.14 -13.77 0.90
N PRO A 215 13.54 -12.58 1.10
CA PRO A 215 12.46 -12.25 2.05
C PRO A 215 11.04 -12.50 1.52
N TRP A 216 10.91 -13.19 0.39
CA TRP A 216 9.60 -13.51 -0.18
C TRP A 216 8.99 -14.73 0.50
N CYS A 217 7.66 -14.79 0.49
CA CYS A 217 6.93 -15.99 0.86
C CYS A 217 7.37 -17.19 -0.01
N THR A 218 7.52 -18.36 0.59
CA THR A 218 8.02 -19.58 -0.07
C THR A 218 6.89 -20.53 -0.50
N ALA A 219 5.63 -20.08 -0.48
CA ALA A 219 4.45 -20.91 -0.73
C ALA A 219 4.39 -21.54 -2.14
N ASN A 220 5.08 -20.96 -3.12
CA ASN A 220 5.09 -21.48 -4.48
C ASN A 220 6.14 -22.58 -4.67
N VAL A 221 5.69 -23.74 -5.17
CA VAL A 221 6.56 -24.90 -5.47
C VAL A 221 6.58 -25.16 -6.98
N PRO A 222 7.76 -25.17 -7.64
CA PRO A 222 7.85 -25.44 -9.07
C PRO A 222 7.22 -26.78 -9.45
N GLY A 223 6.47 -26.80 -10.55
CA GLY A 223 5.74 -27.99 -11.02
C GLY A 223 4.42 -28.26 -10.30
N LYS A 224 4.03 -27.43 -9.31
CA LYS A 224 2.71 -27.45 -8.68
C LYS A 224 1.87 -26.26 -9.14
N LEU A 225 0.57 -26.28 -8.88
CA LEU A 225 -0.29 -25.11 -9.11
C LEU A 225 0.22 -23.91 -8.31
N LEU A 226 0.16 -22.72 -8.90
CA LEU A 226 0.49 -21.47 -8.22
C LEU A 226 -0.41 -21.30 -7.00
N LYS A 227 0.21 -21.03 -5.85
CA LYS A 227 -0.49 -20.60 -4.63
C LYS A 227 -0.51 -19.08 -4.50
N VAL A 228 0.52 -18.42 -5.03
CA VAL A 228 0.72 -16.98 -4.90
C VAL A 228 1.11 -16.39 -6.26
N LEU A 229 0.41 -15.37 -6.71
CA LEU A 229 0.70 -14.68 -7.96
C LEU A 229 1.91 -13.74 -7.82
N PRO A 230 2.59 -13.37 -8.92
CA PRO A 230 3.49 -12.22 -8.94
C PRO A 230 2.77 -10.93 -8.51
N THR A 231 3.55 -9.90 -8.15
CA THR A 231 3.01 -8.59 -7.74
C THR A 231 2.06 -8.00 -8.78
N LEU A 232 0.84 -7.70 -8.34
CA LEU A 232 -0.11 -6.92 -9.13
C LEU A 232 0.42 -5.49 -9.29
N VAL A 233 0.54 -5.03 -10.53
CA VAL A 233 1.04 -3.69 -10.86
C VAL A 233 -0.01 -2.87 -11.59
N ALA A 234 0.15 -1.55 -11.57
CA ALA A 234 -0.81 -0.60 -12.10
C ALA A 234 -0.92 -0.64 -13.63
N ARG A 235 0.16 -1.01 -14.33
CA ARG A 235 0.20 -1.12 -15.79
C ARG A 235 -0.51 -2.38 -16.28
N VAL A 236 -1.52 -2.21 -17.12
CA VAL A 236 -2.18 -3.28 -17.88
C VAL A 236 -1.16 -3.97 -18.80
N ASP A 237 -1.28 -5.29 -18.97
CA ASP A 237 -0.37 -6.12 -19.77
C ASP A 237 1.11 -5.94 -19.38
N SER A 238 1.34 -5.86 -18.07
CA SER A 238 2.70 -5.87 -17.53
C SER A 238 3.37 -7.23 -17.76
N TYR A 239 4.70 -7.26 -17.66
CA TYR A 239 5.54 -8.41 -18.02
C TYR A 239 5.08 -9.75 -17.44
N ALA A 240 4.59 -9.77 -16.20
CA ALA A 240 4.13 -10.98 -15.53
C ALA A 240 2.70 -11.40 -15.91
N PHE A 241 1.91 -10.54 -16.54
CA PHE A 241 0.48 -10.74 -16.79
C PHE A 241 0.16 -10.73 -18.30
N ARG A 242 1.14 -11.08 -19.14
CA ARG A 242 0.97 -11.19 -20.59
C ARG A 242 1.79 -12.35 -21.16
N SER A 243 1.33 -12.84 -22.29
CA SER A 243 2.09 -13.74 -23.15
C SER A 243 3.25 -12.99 -23.81
N ARG A 244 4.38 -13.68 -24.00
CA ARG A 244 5.59 -13.09 -24.58
C ARG A 244 6.29 -14.11 -25.49
N PRO A 245 7.15 -13.67 -26.41
CA PRO A 245 7.91 -14.59 -27.28
C PRO A 245 8.80 -15.57 -26.50
N ASP A 246 9.27 -15.19 -25.31
CA ASP A 246 10.13 -15.99 -24.43
C ASP A 246 9.35 -16.83 -23.39
N GLY A 247 8.02 -16.88 -23.51
CA GLY A 247 7.13 -17.66 -22.66
C GLY A 247 6.07 -16.83 -21.95
N GLU A 248 5.23 -17.54 -21.21
CA GLU A 248 4.03 -16.99 -20.59
C GLU A 248 4.30 -16.27 -19.27
N GLY A 249 3.51 -15.24 -19.00
CA GLY A 249 3.56 -14.50 -17.75
C GLY A 249 3.03 -15.35 -16.59
N GLN A 250 3.82 -15.52 -15.53
CA GLN A 250 3.44 -16.30 -14.34
C GLN A 250 2.25 -15.73 -13.54
N GLY A 251 1.77 -14.54 -13.88
CA GLY A 251 0.59 -13.92 -13.31
C GLY A 251 -0.69 -14.13 -14.10
N GLN A 252 -0.63 -14.78 -15.27
CA GLN A 252 -1.83 -15.20 -16.00
C GLN A 252 -2.51 -16.38 -15.30
N VAL A 253 -3.76 -16.62 -15.62
CA VAL A 253 -4.59 -17.71 -15.08
C VAL A 253 -5.20 -18.52 -16.23
N LEU A 254 -5.46 -19.79 -15.98
CA LEU A 254 -5.98 -20.72 -16.98
C LEU A 254 -7.50 -20.58 -17.10
N TYR A 255 -7.97 -20.16 -18.26
CA TYR A 255 -9.39 -20.23 -18.62
C TYR A 255 -9.78 -21.67 -18.96
N GLU A 256 -11.07 -22.02 -18.86
CA GLU A 256 -11.57 -23.40 -19.08
C GLU A 256 -11.17 -24.00 -20.44
N ALA A 257 -11.03 -23.17 -21.47
CA ALA A 257 -10.58 -23.58 -22.81
C ALA A 257 -9.07 -23.88 -22.90
N GLY A 258 -8.33 -23.83 -21.78
CA GLY A 258 -6.87 -24.07 -21.72
C GLY A 258 -6.00 -22.86 -22.04
N ASN A 259 -6.61 -21.72 -22.36
CA ASN A 259 -5.88 -20.48 -22.69
C ASN A 259 -5.48 -19.71 -21.43
N LEU A 260 -4.29 -19.11 -21.43
CA LEU A 260 -3.86 -18.20 -20.37
C LEU A 260 -4.41 -16.80 -20.60
N VAL A 261 -5.09 -16.26 -19.60
CA VAL A 261 -5.75 -14.95 -19.64
C VAL A 261 -5.29 -14.07 -18.47
N PRO A 262 -5.36 -12.73 -18.59
CA PRO A 262 -5.13 -11.85 -17.45
C PRO A 262 -6.26 -12.00 -16.41
N LEU A 263 -5.98 -11.56 -15.19
CA LEU A 263 -6.97 -11.50 -14.11
C LEU A 263 -8.07 -10.47 -14.42
N THR A 264 -9.28 -10.80 -13.99
CA THR A 264 -10.39 -9.82 -13.88
C THR A 264 -10.12 -8.80 -12.78
N LEU A 265 -10.87 -7.69 -12.75
CA LEU A 265 -10.74 -6.69 -11.69
C LEU A 265 -11.20 -7.24 -10.34
N GLU A 266 -12.25 -8.05 -10.34
CA GLU A 266 -12.87 -8.69 -9.18
C GLU A 266 -11.96 -9.75 -8.54
N GLU A 267 -11.21 -10.49 -9.36
CA GLU A 267 -10.15 -11.37 -8.86
C GLU A 267 -9.02 -10.57 -8.21
N ARG A 268 -8.61 -9.45 -8.81
CA ARG A 268 -7.56 -8.59 -8.23
C ARG A 268 -7.96 -7.97 -6.89
N GLU A 269 -9.23 -7.57 -6.73
CA GLU A 269 -9.77 -7.10 -5.45
C GLU A 269 -9.61 -8.18 -4.37
N ARG A 270 -10.12 -9.39 -4.63
CA ARG A 270 -10.06 -10.52 -3.68
C ARG A 270 -8.63 -10.93 -3.35
N ILE A 271 -7.75 -10.95 -4.36
CA ILE A 271 -6.32 -11.27 -4.20
C ILE A 271 -5.66 -10.32 -3.19
N LEU A 272 -6.03 -9.04 -3.21
CA LEU A 272 -5.49 -7.97 -2.34
C LEU A 272 -6.25 -7.80 -1.02
N GLY A 273 -7.28 -8.62 -0.77
CA GLY A 273 -8.08 -8.59 0.46
C GLY A 273 -9.23 -7.57 0.47
N TYR A 274 -9.60 -7.03 -0.69
CA TYR A 274 -10.76 -6.16 -0.82
C TYR A 274 -12.03 -6.95 -1.18
N PRO A 275 -13.22 -6.53 -0.68
CA PRO A 275 -14.49 -7.08 -1.13
C PRO A 275 -14.67 -6.94 -2.66
N THR A 276 -15.31 -7.93 -3.28
CA THR A 276 -15.68 -7.85 -4.70
C THR A 276 -16.60 -6.65 -4.97
N GLY A 277 -16.30 -5.88 -6.01
CA GLY A 277 -17.01 -4.66 -6.39
C GLY A 277 -16.55 -3.40 -5.63
N SER A 278 -15.44 -3.47 -4.88
CA SER A 278 -14.86 -2.31 -4.17
C SER A 278 -14.46 -1.17 -5.11
N ILE A 279 -14.11 -1.48 -6.36
CA ILE A 279 -13.79 -0.51 -7.41
C ILE A 279 -14.78 -0.55 -8.57
N ASP A 280 -15.94 -1.22 -8.45
CA ASP A 280 -16.96 -1.24 -9.51
C ASP A 280 -17.76 0.06 -9.55
N ILE A 281 -17.17 1.06 -10.20
CA ILE A 281 -17.74 2.40 -10.33
C ILE A 281 -17.89 2.69 -11.83
N PRO A 282 -19.13 2.76 -12.36
CA PRO A 282 -19.38 2.97 -13.79
C PRO A 282 -18.76 4.25 -14.36
N ALA A 283 -18.54 5.26 -13.51
CA ALA A 283 -18.00 6.56 -13.90
C ALA A 283 -16.46 6.57 -14.07
N ILE A 284 -15.73 5.54 -13.64
CA ILE A 284 -14.27 5.45 -13.78
C ILE A 284 -13.88 4.39 -14.81
N SER A 285 -12.81 4.66 -15.55
CA SER A 285 -12.38 3.78 -16.63
C SER A 285 -11.81 2.45 -16.11
N PHE A 286 -11.85 1.39 -16.93
CA PHE A 286 -11.15 0.13 -16.62
C PHE A 286 -9.68 0.36 -16.27
N ASN A 287 -8.97 1.19 -17.05
CA ASN A 287 -7.56 1.47 -16.82
C ASN A 287 -7.32 2.16 -15.48
N ALA A 288 -8.18 3.10 -15.07
CA ALA A 288 -8.09 3.73 -13.76
C ALA A 288 -8.36 2.74 -12.63
N ARG A 289 -9.38 1.88 -12.76
CA ARG A 289 -9.66 0.80 -11.79
C ARG A 289 -8.48 -0.16 -11.64
N HIS A 290 -7.91 -0.59 -12.76
CA HIS A 290 -6.72 -1.43 -12.78
C HIS A 290 -5.50 -0.71 -12.16
N HIS A 291 -5.33 0.59 -12.45
CA HIS A 291 -4.28 1.42 -11.88
C HIS A 291 -4.39 1.48 -10.35
N ILE A 292 -5.59 1.81 -9.84
CA ILE A 292 -5.90 1.87 -8.41
C ILE A 292 -5.51 0.56 -7.71
N LEU A 293 -5.96 -0.59 -8.23
CA LEU A 293 -5.64 -1.89 -7.63
C LEU A 293 -4.14 -2.26 -7.72
N GLY A 294 -3.41 -1.75 -8.71
CA GLY A 294 -1.97 -1.95 -8.77
C GLY A 294 -1.19 -1.09 -7.77
N SER A 295 -1.71 0.09 -7.46
CA SER A 295 -1.06 1.12 -6.65
C SER A 295 -1.51 1.13 -5.19
N CYS A 296 -2.66 0.53 -4.85
CA CYS A 296 -3.16 0.51 -3.48
C CYS A 296 -2.28 -0.31 -2.53
N PHE A 297 -2.51 -0.12 -1.24
CA PHE A 297 -1.99 -1.01 -0.21
C PHE A 297 -2.60 -2.41 -0.37
N ASP A 298 -1.93 -3.41 0.18
CA ASP A 298 -2.56 -4.72 0.37
C ASP A 298 -3.35 -4.69 1.68
N ALA A 299 -4.65 -5.01 1.63
CA ALA A 299 -5.54 -4.89 2.79
C ALA A 299 -5.17 -5.88 3.90
N PHE A 300 -4.67 -7.05 3.54
CA PHE A 300 -4.19 -8.03 4.52
C PHE A 300 -2.98 -7.47 5.27
N VAL A 301 -2.02 -6.88 4.56
CA VAL A 301 -0.84 -6.29 5.20
C VAL A 301 -1.20 -5.16 6.15
N VAL A 302 -1.99 -4.18 5.70
CA VAL A 302 -2.37 -3.04 6.54
C VAL A 302 -3.07 -3.51 7.82
N SER A 303 -3.98 -4.47 7.69
CA SER A 303 -4.70 -5.04 8.84
C SER A 303 -3.74 -5.73 9.81
N HIS A 304 -2.80 -6.55 9.31
CA HIS A 304 -1.83 -7.26 10.14
C HIS A 304 -0.85 -6.31 10.83
N LEU A 305 -0.35 -5.29 10.13
CA LEU A 305 0.55 -4.29 10.70
C LEU A 305 -0.11 -3.55 11.87
N ILE A 306 -1.36 -3.10 11.67
CA ILE A 306 -2.13 -2.40 12.68
C ILE A 306 -2.40 -3.33 13.88
N VAL A 307 -2.95 -4.53 13.65
CA VAL A 307 -3.27 -5.47 14.73
C VAL A 307 -2.04 -5.88 15.52
N CYS A 308 -0.92 -6.19 14.86
CA CYS A 308 0.33 -6.56 15.53
C CYS A 308 0.89 -5.39 16.35
N ALA A 309 0.85 -4.17 15.81
CA ALA A 309 1.30 -2.98 16.53
C ALA A 309 0.44 -2.72 17.78
N PHE A 310 -0.89 -2.84 17.67
CA PHE A 310 -1.78 -2.73 18.83
C PHE A 310 -1.53 -3.84 19.85
N ALA A 311 -1.44 -5.10 19.43
CA ALA A 311 -1.19 -6.23 20.32
C ALA A 311 0.14 -6.10 21.07
N LEU A 312 1.20 -5.64 20.39
CA LEU A 312 2.49 -5.33 21.00
C LEU A 312 2.37 -4.22 22.05
N ARG A 313 1.66 -3.12 21.74
CA ARG A 313 1.46 -2.03 22.69
C ARG A 313 0.72 -2.50 23.95
N PHE A 314 -0.31 -3.32 23.81
CA PHE A 314 -1.03 -3.87 24.96
C PHE A 314 -0.22 -4.91 25.75
N SER A 315 0.62 -5.70 25.07
CA SER A 315 1.49 -6.69 25.73
C SER A 315 2.68 -6.06 26.46
N MET A 316 3.03 -4.81 26.13
CA MET A 316 4.06 -4.02 26.82
C MET A 316 3.52 -3.23 28.02
N VAL A 317 2.23 -3.35 28.35
CA VAL A 317 1.67 -2.78 29.59
C VAL A 317 2.11 -3.67 30.75
N LEU A 318 2.96 -3.15 31.63
CA LEU A 318 3.38 -3.84 32.85
C LEU A 318 2.15 -4.04 33.77
N PRO A 319 2.15 -5.06 34.66
CA PRO A 319 1.03 -5.34 35.57
C PRO A 319 0.60 -4.18 36.48
N ASP A 320 1.40 -3.11 36.56
CA ASP A 320 1.13 -1.90 37.34
C ASP A 320 0.45 -0.78 36.55
N GLY A 321 0.09 -1.00 35.28
CA GLY A 321 -0.57 -0.01 34.43
C GLY A 321 0.36 1.12 33.97
N SER A 322 1.67 1.00 34.18
CA SER A 322 2.63 1.95 33.64
C SER A 322 2.95 1.65 32.18
N TYR A 323 2.86 2.68 31.33
CA TYR A 323 3.43 2.63 29.99
C TYR A 323 4.96 2.80 30.13
N PRO A 324 5.79 1.96 29.48
CA PRO A 324 7.18 2.31 29.32
C PRO A 324 7.23 3.64 28.57
N SER A 325 7.81 4.66 29.22
CA SER A 325 8.10 5.97 28.64
C SER A 325 8.57 5.78 27.20
N SER A 326 7.86 6.38 26.24
CA SER A 326 8.10 6.22 24.81
C SER A 326 9.39 6.90 24.32
N HIS A 327 10.33 7.21 25.21
CA HIS A 327 11.71 7.51 24.82
C HIS A 327 12.49 6.21 24.57
N VAL A 328 12.03 5.42 23.60
CA VAL A 328 12.92 4.47 22.91
C VAL A 328 13.53 5.25 21.75
N SER A 329 14.56 6.03 22.07
CA SER A 329 15.51 6.52 21.10
C SER A 329 16.37 5.33 20.64
N GLU A 330 15.83 4.50 19.74
CA GLU A 330 16.68 3.83 18.76
C GLU A 330 17.25 4.95 17.89
N GLY A 331 18.56 5.19 18.01
CA GLY A 331 19.24 6.39 17.48
C GLY A 331 18.84 6.73 16.06
N GLY A 332 18.01 7.77 15.92
CA GLY A 332 17.44 8.18 14.63
C GLY A 332 16.33 9.23 14.70
N THR A 333 15.93 9.71 15.88
CA THR A 333 15.05 10.90 15.98
C THR A 333 15.83 12.15 15.57
N ALA A 334 15.86 12.43 14.27
CA ALA A 334 15.87 13.80 13.81
C ALA A 334 14.49 14.38 14.16
N PHE A 335 14.42 15.13 15.25
CA PHE A 335 13.44 16.20 15.32
C PHE A 335 13.75 17.12 14.13
N PHE A 336 12.82 17.24 13.19
CA PHE A 336 12.89 18.22 12.11
C PHE A 336 12.16 19.50 12.49
#